data_AF-A0A6U6AXB3-F1
#
_entry.id   AF-A0A6U6AXB3-F1
#
_cell.length_a   1.000
_cell.length_b   1.000
_cell.length_c   1.000
_cell.angle_alpha   90.00
_cell.angle_beta   90.00
_cell.angle_gamma   90.00
#
_symmetry.space_group_name_H-M   'P 1'
#
loop_
_entity.id
_entity.type
_entity.pdbx_description
1 polymer ?
#
loop_
_entity_poly.entity_id
_entity_poly.type
_entity_poly.pdbx_seq_one_letter_code
_entity_poly.pdbx_strand_id
1 'polypeptide(L)'
;MVKEDKKEEDPLAGCPVPFEPVNDAQLLSDVRSPRFLQACQQLLIDPLELKPRAFDSFRAPGLVPEQQQVRYAVYEKSRMAKWRAINDCRARLPRLLESSGGGSMERQEKEDPLELSWIHQELSKSKTQVERGKAEAIKIAARKLRDISAVSKVSNVNLLEAQRRRETEAKVRADFRRKQMIKKQEELIKRKNEMEQRNIVEQEERKKKMKELDEALTQRIDTLRASYEKEAEEKRRSEMTKQQRIQDNINKKEEELKEHTNRILENLKRKEEQAKKRQEDWMDDTRNSSDKLFEAERRRQEAAKSAEDKARALVAAYKRKQAEVEKKEQQRLERQREIAKV
;
A
#
# COMPACT_ATOMS: atom_id res chain seq x y z
N MET A 1 -13.69 -39.83 -17.84
CA MET A 1 -13.86 -38.49 -17.25
C MET A 1 -13.35 -37.49 -18.27
N VAL A 2 -14.27 -36.83 -18.95
CA VAL A 2 -13.96 -35.80 -19.96
C VAL A 2 -13.41 -34.60 -19.19
N LYS A 3 -12.21 -34.15 -19.56
CA LYS A 3 -11.68 -32.86 -19.09
C LYS A 3 -12.57 -31.80 -19.73
N GLU A 4 -13.41 -31.15 -18.92
CA GLU A 4 -14.13 -29.97 -19.36
C GLU A 4 -13.10 -28.86 -19.60
N ASP A 5 -12.90 -28.56 -20.88
CA ASP A 5 -12.24 -27.35 -21.34
C ASP A 5 -13.02 -26.17 -20.76
N LYS A 6 -12.42 -25.53 -19.74
CA LYS A 6 -12.89 -24.23 -19.28
C LYS A 6 -12.77 -23.28 -20.46
N LYS A 7 -13.90 -22.93 -21.05
CA LYS A 7 -14.01 -21.78 -21.96
C LYS A 7 -13.34 -20.60 -21.26
N GLU A 8 -12.31 -20.03 -21.88
CA GLU A 8 -11.72 -18.77 -21.47
C GLU A 8 -12.88 -17.76 -21.37
N GLU A 9 -13.24 -17.39 -20.14
CA GLU A 9 -14.17 -16.30 -19.92
C GLU A 9 -13.51 -15.05 -20.48
N ASP A 10 -14.14 -14.45 -21.49
CA ASP A 10 -13.70 -13.19 -22.07
C ASP A 10 -13.58 -12.16 -20.94
N PRO A 11 -12.38 -11.61 -20.65
CA PRO A 11 -12.16 -10.67 -19.56
C PRO A 11 -13.00 -9.38 -19.72
N LEU A 12 -13.60 -9.17 -20.89
CA LEU A 12 -14.51 -8.07 -21.22
C LEU A 12 -16.00 -8.39 -21.00
N ALA A 13 -16.38 -9.64 -20.68
CA ALA A 13 -17.78 -10.08 -20.57
C ALA A 13 -18.59 -9.36 -19.46
N GLY A 14 -17.93 -8.64 -18.56
CA GLY A 14 -18.55 -7.82 -17.51
C GLY A 14 -18.41 -6.30 -17.71
N CYS A 15 -17.80 -5.83 -18.81
CA CYS A 15 -17.65 -4.40 -19.05
C CYS A 15 -18.93 -3.80 -19.66
N PRO A 16 -19.51 -2.73 -19.09
CA PRO A 16 -20.75 -2.11 -19.56
C PRO A 16 -20.62 -1.33 -20.89
N VAL A 17 -19.51 -1.50 -21.62
CA VAL A 17 -19.21 -0.73 -22.84
C VAL A 17 -18.79 -1.69 -23.95
N PRO A 18 -19.50 -1.73 -25.08
CA PRO A 18 -19.09 -2.52 -26.23
C PRO A 18 -17.79 -1.93 -26.82
N PHE A 19 -16.73 -2.74 -26.84
CA PHE A 19 -15.48 -2.40 -27.53
C PHE A 19 -15.45 -3.12 -28.87
N GLU A 20 -15.22 -2.38 -29.96
CA GLU A 20 -14.90 -2.99 -31.24
C GLU A 20 -13.51 -3.65 -31.13
N PRO A 21 -13.37 -4.96 -31.38
CA PRO A 21 -12.09 -5.62 -31.32
C PRO A 21 -11.17 -5.03 -32.39
N VAL A 22 -10.07 -4.42 -31.97
CA VAL A 22 -9.03 -3.97 -32.89
C VAL A 22 -8.23 -5.18 -33.34
N ASN A 23 -8.12 -5.36 -34.66
CA ASN A 23 -7.24 -6.36 -35.21
C ASN A 23 -5.77 -5.95 -34.98
N ASP A 24 -5.09 -6.65 -34.08
CA ASP A 24 -3.69 -6.37 -33.72
C ASP A 24 -2.75 -6.42 -34.94
N ALA A 25 -3.07 -7.22 -35.96
CA ALA A 25 -2.31 -7.25 -37.21
C ALA A 25 -2.41 -5.92 -37.98
N GLN A 26 -3.56 -5.26 -37.93
CA GLN A 26 -3.79 -3.97 -38.58
C GLN A 26 -3.07 -2.85 -37.83
N LEU A 27 -3.11 -2.88 -36.49
CA LEU A 27 -2.37 -1.95 -35.63
C LEU A 27 -0.86 -1.97 -35.92
N LEU A 28 -0.27 -3.16 -36.00
CA LEU A 28 1.16 -3.33 -36.28
C LEU A 28 1.55 -2.87 -37.69
N SER A 29 0.66 -3.00 -38.66
CA SER A 29 0.88 -2.52 -40.03
C SER A 29 0.87 -0.99 -40.10
N ASP A 30 -0.03 -0.35 -39.35
CA ASP A 30 -0.23 1.10 -39.34
C ASP A 30 0.91 1.84 -38.61
N VAL A 31 1.47 1.28 -37.53
CA VAL A 31 2.61 1.86 -36.80
C VAL A 31 3.85 2.01 -37.68
N ARG A 32 3.95 1.23 -38.77
CA ARG A 32 5.04 1.33 -39.76
C ARG A 32 4.78 2.37 -40.85
N SER A 33 3.58 2.96 -40.92
CA SER A 33 3.24 3.97 -41.92
C SER A 33 3.85 5.33 -41.57
N PRO A 34 4.60 5.98 -42.49
CA PRO A 34 5.13 7.32 -42.27
C PRO A 34 4.04 8.35 -41.94
N ARG A 35 2.85 8.20 -42.54
CA ARG A 35 1.69 9.08 -42.28
C ARG A 35 1.09 8.86 -40.90
N PHE A 36 1.19 7.65 -40.36
CA PHE A 36 0.77 7.36 -39.00
C PHE A 36 1.70 8.02 -37.98
N LEU A 37 3.01 7.89 -38.17
CA LEU A 37 4.01 8.56 -37.30
C LEU A 37 3.87 10.09 -37.36
N GLN A 38 3.59 10.65 -38.53
CA GLN A 38 3.34 12.09 -38.68
C GLN A 38 2.06 12.53 -37.95
N ALA A 39 0.99 11.73 -37.99
CA ALA A 39 -0.23 11.99 -37.23
C ALA A 39 0.02 11.90 -35.70
N CYS A 40 0.80 10.92 -35.25
CA CYS A 40 1.23 10.82 -33.85
C CYS A 40 2.02 12.06 -33.41
N GLN A 41 2.95 12.56 -34.24
CA GLN A 41 3.69 13.79 -33.96
C GLN A 41 2.79 15.03 -33.87
N GLN A 42 1.81 15.18 -34.78
CA GLN A 42 0.88 16.32 -34.75
C GLN A 42 -0.03 16.30 -33.52
N LEU A 43 -0.46 15.12 -33.08
CA LEU A 43 -1.32 14.95 -31.91
C LEU A 43 -0.54 14.84 -30.59
N LEU A 44 0.79 14.85 -30.64
CA LEU A 44 1.67 14.62 -29.50
C LEU A 44 1.34 13.31 -28.76
N ILE A 45 0.99 12.26 -29.51
CA ILE A 45 0.70 10.92 -28.97
C ILE A 45 1.93 10.05 -29.19
N ASP A 46 2.42 9.42 -28.12
CA ASP A 46 3.48 8.42 -28.23
C ASP A 46 2.91 7.12 -28.85
N PRO A 47 3.46 6.63 -29.98
CA PRO A 47 3.03 5.37 -30.58
C PRO A 47 3.10 4.16 -29.63
N LEU A 48 3.98 4.18 -28.63
CA LEU A 48 4.10 3.10 -27.64
C LEU A 48 2.88 2.98 -26.73
N GLU A 49 2.10 4.06 -26.56
CA GLU A 49 0.85 4.05 -25.78
C GLU A 49 -0.28 3.27 -26.47
N LEU A 50 -0.15 3.01 -27.77
CA LEU A 50 -1.13 2.28 -28.56
C LEU A 50 -0.89 0.77 -28.56
N LYS A 51 0.29 0.33 -28.11
CA LYS A 51 0.67 -1.07 -28.07
C LYS A 51 -0.26 -1.82 -27.11
N PRO A 52 -0.98 -2.88 -27.56
CA PRO A 52 -1.86 -3.67 -26.71
C PRO A 52 -1.09 -4.24 -25.51
N ARG A 53 -1.74 -4.28 -24.36
CA ARG A 53 -1.19 -4.86 -23.13
C ARG A 53 -2.11 -5.97 -22.65
N ALA A 54 -1.53 -7.09 -22.23
CA ALA A 54 -2.29 -8.20 -21.66
C ALA A 54 -3.00 -7.76 -20.37
N PHE A 55 -4.20 -8.29 -20.12
CA PHE A 55 -4.98 -8.02 -18.90
C PHE A 55 -4.17 -8.23 -17.61
N ASP A 56 -3.35 -9.27 -17.58
CA ASP A 56 -2.52 -9.63 -16.42
C ASP A 56 -1.45 -8.58 -16.09
N SER A 57 -1.05 -7.75 -17.06
CA SER A 57 -0.06 -6.69 -16.84
C SER A 57 -0.58 -5.55 -15.95
N PHE A 58 -1.89 -5.50 -15.69
CA PHE A 58 -2.53 -4.51 -14.83
C PHE A 58 -2.72 -4.99 -13.38
N ARG A 59 -2.29 -6.22 -13.07
CA ARG A 59 -2.34 -6.78 -11.72
C ARG A 59 -1.30 -6.11 -10.81
N ALA A 60 -1.70 -5.75 -9.60
CA ALA A 60 -0.80 -5.20 -8.57
C ALA A 60 -1.02 -5.91 -7.23
N PRO A 61 0.00 -6.02 -6.36
CA PRO A 61 -0.16 -6.58 -5.02
C PRO A 61 -1.24 -5.81 -4.23
N GLY A 62 -2.25 -6.52 -3.74
CA GLY A 62 -3.37 -5.92 -3.00
C GLY A 62 -4.49 -5.32 -3.86
N LEU A 63 -4.43 -5.45 -5.20
CA LEU A 63 -5.50 -4.98 -6.09
C LEU A 63 -6.60 -6.04 -6.22
N VAL A 64 -7.86 -5.63 -6.01
CA VAL A 64 -9.04 -6.49 -6.15
C VAL A 64 -9.35 -6.73 -7.63
N PRO A 65 -9.81 -7.92 -8.07
CA PRO A 65 -10.07 -8.22 -9.49
C PRO A 65 -10.94 -7.19 -10.23
N GLU A 66 -11.96 -6.63 -9.61
CA GLU A 66 -12.82 -5.62 -10.22
C GLU A 66 -12.05 -4.32 -10.50
N GLN A 67 -11.10 -3.95 -9.63
CA GLN A 67 -10.24 -2.77 -9.84
C GLN A 67 -9.23 -3.00 -10.97
N GLN A 68 -8.74 -4.23 -11.14
CA GLN A 68 -7.93 -4.60 -12.32
C GLN A 68 -8.74 -4.45 -13.60
N GLN A 69 -10.00 -4.88 -13.58
CA GLN A 69 -10.92 -4.76 -14.71
C GLN A 69 -11.20 -3.31 -15.09
N VAL A 70 -11.46 -2.44 -14.10
CA VAL A 70 -11.62 -0.99 -14.34
C VAL A 70 -10.35 -0.37 -14.93
N ARG A 71 -9.17 -0.72 -14.42
CA ARG A 71 -7.89 -0.20 -14.95
C ARG A 71 -7.65 -0.61 -16.39
N TYR A 72 -7.89 -1.88 -16.70
CA TYR A 72 -7.77 -2.39 -18.07
C TYR A 72 -8.78 -1.70 -19.01
N ALA A 73 -10.03 -1.55 -18.58
CA ALA A 73 -11.07 -0.88 -19.36
C ALA A 73 -10.76 0.60 -19.62
N VAL A 74 -10.22 1.33 -18.64
CA VAL A 74 -9.79 2.74 -18.81
C VAL A 74 -8.63 2.83 -19.80
N TYR A 75 -7.67 1.92 -19.70
CA TYR A 75 -6.55 1.84 -20.63
C TYR A 75 -7.05 1.58 -22.07
N GLU A 76 -7.88 0.56 -22.29
CA GLU A 76 -8.43 0.23 -23.61
C GLU A 76 -9.26 1.39 -24.18
N LYS A 77 -10.10 2.04 -23.36
CA LYS A 77 -10.88 3.21 -23.79
C LYS A 77 -9.99 4.36 -24.24
N SER A 78 -8.94 4.68 -23.47
CA SER A 78 -7.97 5.70 -23.84
C SER A 78 -7.21 5.33 -25.11
N ARG A 79 -6.79 4.06 -25.23
CA ARG A 79 -6.10 3.52 -26.41
C ARG A 79 -6.95 3.69 -27.67
N MET A 80 -8.22 3.30 -27.60
CA MET A 80 -9.18 3.41 -28.70
C MET A 80 -9.47 4.86 -29.09
N ALA A 81 -9.59 5.77 -28.12
CA ALA A 81 -9.78 7.18 -28.39
C ALA A 81 -8.58 7.78 -29.13
N LYS A 82 -7.36 7.47 -28.67
CA LYS A 82 -6.11 7.88 -29.34
C LYS A 82 -6.01 7.31 -30.75
N TRP A 83 -6.34 6.03 -30.92
CA TRP A 83 -6.36 5.35 -32.21
C TRP A 83 -7.31 6.03 -33.23
N ARG A 84 -8.54 6.36 -32.80
CA ARG A 84 -9.51 7.08 -33.65
C ARG A 84 -9.01 8.47 -34.01
N ALA A 85 -8.50 9.23 -33.03
CA ALA A 85 -7.94 10.57 -33.28
C ALA A 85 -6.78 10.55 -34.28
N ILE A 86 -5.88 9.56 -34.18
CA ILE A 86 -4.77 9.38 -35.12
C ILE A 86 -5.28 9.08 -36.53
N ASN A 87 -6.27 8.20 -36.66
CA ASN A 87 -6.86 7.88 -37.96
C ASN A 87 -7.55 9.09 -38.61
N ASP A 88 -8.28 9.89 -37.83
CA ASP A 88 -8.90 11.13 -38.31
C ASP A 88 -7.85 12.16 -38.73
N CYS A 89 -6.78 12.31 -37.96
CA CYS A 89 -5.66 13.18 -38.30
C CYS A 89 -4.94 12.69 -39.57
N ARG A 90 -4.71 11.38 -39.68
CA ARG A 90 -4.11 10.72 -40.85
C ARG A 90 -4.93 10.94 -42.11
N ALA A 91 -6.26 10.91 -42.01
CA ALA A 91 -7.15 11.18 -43.14
C ALA A 91 -7.02 12.62 -43.66
N ARG A 92 -6.70 13.58 -42.78
CA ARG A 92 -6.54 15.01 -43.10
C ARG A 92 -5.12 15.39 -43.53
N LEU A 93 -4.12 14.56 -43.27
CA LEU A 93 -2.76 14.80 -43.73
C LEU A 93 -2.69 14.75 -45.27
N PRO A 94 -1.93 15.66 -45.93
CA PRO A 94 -1.67 15.55 -47.36
C PRO A 94 -1.16 14.15 -47.69
N ARG A 95 -1.73 13.52 -48.73
CA ARG A 95 -1.08 12.36 -49.32
C ARG A 95 0.19 12.89 -49.95
N LEU A 96 1.35 12.54 -49.41
CA LEU A 96 2.59 12.66 -50.16
C LEU A 96 2.37 11.84 -51.43
N LEU A 97 2.10 12.53 -52.55
CA LEU A 97 2.30 11.93 -53.85
C LEU A 97 3.78 11.55 -53.84
N GLU A 98 4.05 10.25 -53.87
CA GLU A 98 5.35 9.77 -54.28
C GLU A 98 5.66 10.46 -55.61
N SER A 99 6.80 11.15 -55.65
CA SER A 99 7.39 11.62 -56.90
C SER A 99 7.65 10.41 -57.79
N SER A 100 6.66 10.06 -58.59
CA SER A 100 6.82 9.24 -59.79
C SER A 100 5.83 9.75 -60.84
N GLY A 101 6.30 10.74 -61.61
CA GLY A 101 5.96 10.92 -63.02
C GLY A 101 4.54 11.40 -63.37
N GLY A 102 4.48 12.64 -63.87
CA GLY A 102 3.64 12.97 -65.03
C GLY A 102 2.31 13.68 -64.76
N GLY A 103 2.24 14.93 -65.26
CA GLY A 103 1.08 15.36 -66.04
C GLY A 103 0.03 16.26 -65.36
N SER A 104 0.03 17.53 -65.81
CA SER A 104 -1.15 18.35 -66.12
C SER A 104 -2.09 18.77 -64.98
N MET A 105 -2.23 20.09 -64.73
CA MET A 105 -3.13 20.94 -65.52
C MET A 105 -3.06 22.40 -65.03
N GLU A 106 -3.08 23.32 -65.98
CA GLU A 106 -2.96 24.78 -65.87
C GLU A 106 -4.08 25.47 -65.08
N ARG A 107 -3.78 26.69 -64.60
CA ARG A 107 -4.62 27.87 -64.87
C ARG A 107 -3.77 29.14 -64.93
N GLN A 108 -3.63 29.68 -66.14
CA GLN A 108 -3.15 31.03 -66.47
C GLN A 108 -4.26 32.06 -66.26
N GLU A 109 -3.91 33.26 -65.79
CA GLU A 109 -4.61 34.50 -66.13
C GLU A 109 -3.58 35.43 -66.82
N LYS A 110 -3.90 35.86 -68.05
CA LYS A 110 -3.18 36.87 -68.83
C LYS A 110 -4.05 38.13 -68.88
N GLU A 111 -3.44 39.28 -68.63
CA GLU A 111 -3.95 40.61 -68.97
C GLU A 111 -3.37 41.04 -70.33
N ASP A 112 -4.20 41.65 -71.18
CA ASP A 112 -3.82 42.35 -72.42
C ASP A 112 -4.20 43.83 -72.30
N PRO A 113 -3.33 44.78 -72.72
CA PRO A 113 -3.75 46.14 -73.02
C PRO A 113 -3.32 46.58 -74.43
N LEU A 114 -4.30 46.86 -75.29
CA LEU A 114 -4.13 47.56 -76.57
C LEU A 114 -5.34 48.46 -76.77
N GLU A 115 -5.14 49.78 -76.76
CA GLU A 115 -5.97 50.71 -77.53
C GLU A 115 -5.38 52.14 -77.54
N LEU A 116 -5.56 52.81 -78.69
CA LEU A 116 -5.46 54.26 -78.96
C LEU A 116 -4.14 54.83 -79.53
N SER A 117 -4.05 54.85 -80.87
CA SER A 117 -3.46 56.00 -81.58
C SER A 117 -3.87 56.02 -83.06
N TRP A 118 -4.89 56.81 -83.43
CA TRP A 118 -5.07 57.27 -84.82
C TRP A 118 -5.67 58.67 -84.85
N ILE A 119 -5.31 59.40 -85.91
CA ILE A 119 -5.78 60.70 -86.39
C ILE A 119 -4.88 61.90 -86.02
N HIS A 120 -3.96 62.22 -86.93
CA HIS A 120 -3.76 63.59 -87.40
C HIS A 120 -3.25 63.55 -88.85
N GLN A 121 -4.11 63.90 -89.80
CA GLN A 121 -3.74 64.12 -91.20
C GLN A 121 -4.16 65.54 -91.59
N GLU A 122 -3.12 66.31 -91.91
CA GLU A 122 -2.98 67.38 -92.91
C GLU A 122 -4.15 68.32 -93.22
N LEU A 123 -3.83 69.63 -93.31
CA LEU A 123 -4.03 70.43 -94.52
C LEU A 123 -3.33 71.78 -94.37
N SER A 124 -2.23 71.94 -95.08
CA SER A 124 -1.51 73.19 -95.31
C SER A 124 -1.50 73.48 -96.80
N LYS A 125 -2.10 74.61 -97.22
CA LYS A 125 -1.76 75.46 -98.39
C LYS A 125 -2.88 76.46 -98.71
N SER A 126 -2.57 77.75 -98.56
CA SER A 126 -2.79 78.83 -99.55
C SER A 126 -2.80 80.22 -98.88
N LYS A 127 -1.64 80.87 -98.96
CA LYS A 127 -1.45 82.34 -98.99
C LYS A 127 -2.03 82.78 -100.35
N THR A 128 -2.85 83.82 -100.52
CA THR A 128 -2.71 85.22 -100.11
C THR A 128 -4.00 86.00 -100.44
N GLN A 129 -4.83 86.38 -99.46
CA GLN A 129 -5.78 87.51 -99.57
C GLN A 129 -6.41 87.92 -98.22
N VAL A 130 -5.70 87.80 -97.09
CA VAL A 130 -6.33 88.03 -95.77
C VAL A 130 -5.34 88.60 -94.76
N GLU A 131 -4.66 89.71 -95.06
CA GLU A 131 -3.69 90.30 -94.11
C GLU A 131 -4.36 91.23 -93.07
N ARG A 132 -5.55 91.80 -93.36
CA ARG A 132 -6.28 92.63 -92.37
C ARG A 132 -7.29 91.85 -91.51
N GLY A 133 -7.95 90.83 -92.04
CA GLY A 133 -8.86 89.96 -91.27
C GLY A 133 -8.13 89.01 -90.31
N LYS A 134 -6.88 88.63 -90.61
CA LYS A 134 -6.07 87.77 -89.73
C LYS A 134 -5.67 88.45 -88.43
N ALA A 135 -5.39 89.76 -88.43
CA ALA A 135 -5.01 90.46 -87.20
C ALA A 135 -6.19 90.57 -86.20
N GLU A 136 -7.42 90.79 -86.67
CA GLU A 136 -8.60 90.77 -85.81
C GLU A 136 -9.00 89.36 -85.39
N ALA A 137 -8.96 88.38 -86.30
CA ALA A 137 -9.20 86.99 -85.96
C ALA A 137 -8.20 86.46 -84.92
N ILE A 138 -6.93 86.87 -85.00
CA ILE A 138 -5.89 86.54 -84.01
C ILE A 138 -6.17 87.23 -82.67
N LYS A 139 -6.62 88.49 -82.65
CA LYS A 139 -7.00 89.18 -81.40
C LYS A 139 -8.24 88.55 -80.73
N ILE A 140 -9.25 88.18 -81.53
CA ILE A 140 -10.46 87.50 -81.05
C ILE A 140 -10.12 86.09 -80.56
N ALA A 141 -9.30 85.34 -81.30
CA ALA A 141 -8.82 84.04 -80.88
C ALA A 141 -7.97 84.13 -79.61
N ALA A 142 -7.08 85.13 -79.49
CA ALA A 142 -6.28 85.35 -78.29
C ALA A 142 -7.12 85.76 -77.07
N ARG A 143 -8.21 86.52 -77.24
CA ARG A 143 -9.19 86.78 -76.18
C ARG A 143 -9.94 85.52 -75.77
N LYS A 144 -10.49 84.78 -76.73
CA LYS A 144 -11.19 83.51 -76.46
C LYS A 144 -10.27 82.50 -75.76
N LEU A 145 -8.99 82.42 -76.15
CA LEU A 145 -8.01 81.56 -75.47
C LEU A 145 -7.68 82.04 -74.05
N ARG A 146 -7.64 83.35 -73.78
CA ARG A 146 -7.51 83.86 -72.40
C ARG A 146 -8.74 83.57 -71.56
N ASP A 147 -9.93 83.73 -72.12
CA ASP A 147 -11.18 83.46 -71.41
C ASP A 147 -11.33 81.96 -71.10
N ILE A 148 -10.98 81.09 -72.05
CA ILE A 148 -10.89 79.63 -71.82
C ILE A 148 -9.83 79.28 -70.77
N SER A 149 -8.67 79.95 -70.80
CA SER A 149 -7.62 79.75 -69.78
C SER A 149 -8.04 80.23 -68.40
N ALA A 150 -8.80 81.33 -68.29
CA ALA A 150 -9.32 81.85 -67.03
C ALA A 150 -10.40 80.93 -66.45
N VAL A 151 -11.34 80.45 -67.28
CA VAL A 151 -12.37 79.48 -66.87
C VAL A 151 -11.73 78.12 -66.50
N SER A 152 -10.71 77.68 -67.23
CA SER A 152 -9.94 76.47 -66.91
C SER A 152 -9.15 76.60 -65.60
N LYS A 153 -8.60 77.78 -65.29
CA LYS A 153 -7.94 78.06 -64.00
C LYS A 153 -8.93 78.02 -62.83
N VAL A 154 -10.11 78.64 -62.98
CA VAL A 154 -11.16 78.59 -61.94
C VAL A 154 -11.71 77.17 -61.78
N SER A 155 -11.89 76.43 -62.88
CA SER A 155 -12.29 75.02 -62.86
C SER A 155 -11.25 74.13 -62.18
N ASN A 156 -9.95 74.35 -62.42
CA ASN A 156 -8.88 73.59 -61.79
C ASN A 156 -8.75 73.89 -60.29
N VAL A 157 -8.96 75.15 -59.87
CA VAL A 157 -8.99 75.51 -58.45
C VAL A 157 -10.17 74.84 -57.74
N ASN A 158 -11.36 74.85 -58.34
CA ASN A 158 -12.53 74.15 -57.79
C ASN A 158 -12.32 72.63 -57.75
N LEU A 159 -11.65 72.05 -58.75
CA LEU A 159 -11.32 70.63 -58.78
C LEU A 159 -10.31 70.26 -57.66
N LEU A 160 -9.27 71.08 -57.48
CA LEU A 160 -8.26 70.92 -56.43
C LEU A 160 -8.86 71.07 -55.02
N GLU A 161 -9.77 72.02 -54.82
CA GLU A 161 -10.50 72.16 -53.55
C GLU A 161 -11.42 70.96 -53.28
N ALA A 162 -12.15 70.49 -54.30
CA ALA A 162 -12.98 69.29 -54.17
C ALA A 162 -12.15 68.04 -53.86
N GLN A 163 -10.95 67.91 -54.45
CA GLN A 163 -10.02 66.81 -54.21
C GLN A 163 -9.45 66.87 -52.78
N ARG A 164 -9.04 68.05 -52.30
CA ARG A 164 -8.62 68.26 -50.91
C ARG A 164 -9.72 67.95 -49.89
N ARG A 165 -10.98 68.29 -50.19
CA ARG A 165 -12.13 67.91 -49.34
C ARG A 165 -12.34 66.40 -49.31
N ARG A 166 -12.23 65.71 -50.45
CA ARG A 166 -12.31 64.23 -50.49
C ARG A 166 -11.16 63.56 -49.74
N GLU A 167 -9.94 64.08 -49.85
CA GLU A 167 -8.78 63.54 -49.12
C GLU A 167 -8.90 63.73 -47.61
N THR A 168 -9.38 64.90 -47.17
CA THR A 168 -9.60 65.18 -45.74
C THR A 168 -10.74 64.34 -45.18
N GLU A 169 -11.86 64.19 -45.89
CA GLU A 169 -12.94 63.28 -45.51
C GLU A 169 -12.49 61.81 -45.48
N ALA A 170 -11.66 61.38 -46.44
CA ALA A 170 -11.09 60.03 -46.45
C ALA A 170 -10.18 59.78 -45.25
N LYS A 171 -9.35 60.75 -44.86
CA LYS A 171 -8.51 60.68 -43.65
C LYS A 171 -9.37 60.61 -42.38
N VAL A 172 -10.40 61.44 -42.25
CA VAL A 172 -11.32 61.40 -41.09
C VAL A 172 -12.06 60.06 -41.00
N ARG A 173 -12.51 59.49 -42.12
CA ARG A 173 -13.13 58.16 -42.15
C ARG A 173 -12.13 57.06 -41.80
N ALA A 174 -10.89 57.13 -42.27
CA ALA A 174 -9.83 56.18 -41.94
C ALA A 174 -9.49 56.21 -40.44
N ASP A 175 -9.35 57.40 -39.85
CA ASP A 175 -9.10 57.57 -38.42
C ASP A 175 -10.26 57.09 -37.56
N PHE A 176 -11.51 57.32 -38.00
CA PHE A 176 -12.69 56.78 -37.32
C PHE A 176 -12.70 55.25 -37.33
N ARG A 177 -12.41 54.62 -38.48
CA ARG A 177 -12.28 53.16 -38.59
C ARG A 177 -11.17 52.61 -37.71
N ARG A 178 -10.00 53.28 -37.68
CA ARG A 178 -8.87 52.89 -36.82
C ARG A 178 -9.25 52.96 -35.34
N LYS A 179 -9.91 54.03 -34.90
CA LYS A 179 -10.40 54.18 -33.51
C LYS A 179 -11.42 53.11 -33.15
N GLN A 180 -12.35 52.75 -34.05
CA GLN A 180 -13.29 51.67 -33.80
C GLN A 180 -12.61 50.29 -33.68
N MET A 181 -11.62 50.02 -34.54
CA MET A 181 -10.84 48.77 -34.47
C MET A 181 -10.07 48.66 -33.16
N ILE A 182 -9.44 49.76 -32.71
CA ILE A 182 -8.73 49.81 -31.42
C ILE A 182 -9.71 49.54 -30.27
N LYS A 183 -10.86 50.21 -30.23
CA LYS A 183 -11.89 49.97 -29.19
C LYS A 183 -12.35 48.50 -29.17
N LYS A 184 -12.59 47.89 -30.33
CA LYS A 184 -12.93 46.46 -30.42
C LYS A 184 -11.81 45.56 -29.89
N GLN A 185 -10.55 45.88 -30.18
CA GLN A 185 -9.40 45.15 -29.66
C GLN A 185 -9.27 45.31 -28.13
N GLU A 186 -9.47 46.51 -27.60
CA GLU A 186 -9.46 46.77 -26.15
C GLU A 186 -10.58 46.00 -25.43
N GLU A 187 -11.80 45.97 -25.98
CA GLU A 187 -12.91 45.17 -25.42
C GLU A 187 -12.61 43.67 -25.45
N LEU A 188 -11.98 43.16 -26.52
CA LEU A 188 -11.56 41.76 -26.61
C LEU A 188 -10.49 41.41 -25.58
N ILE A 189 -9.49 42.29 -25.40
CA ILE A 189 -8.46 42.12 -24.36
C ILE A 189 -9.10 42.12 -22.98
N LYS A 190 -10.03 43.06 -22.71
CA LYS A 190 -10.73 43.12 -21.43
C LYS A 190 -11.52 41.83 -21.14
N ARG A 191 -12.29 41.33 -22.12
CA ARG A 191 -13.02 40.06 -21.97
C ARG A 191 -12.08 38.87 -21.75
N LYS A 192 -10.95 38.83 -22.47
CA LYS A 192 -9.95 37.77 -22.29
C LYS A 192 -9.37 37.80 -20.87
N ASN A 193 -9.00 38.98 -20.38
CA ASN A 193 -8.48 39.15 -19.02
C ASN A 193 -9.52 38.78 -17.95
N GLU A 194 -10.80 39.15 -18.14
CA GLU A 194 -11.89 38.75 -17.24
C GLU A 194 -12.10 37.22 -17.23
N MET A 195 -12.01 36.56 -18.39
CA MET A 195 -12.08 35.09 -18.46
C MET A 195 -10.86 34.43 -17.78
N GLU A 196 -9.65 34.95 -18.00
CA GLU A 196 -8.44 34.46 -17.35
C GLU A 196 -8.52 34.61 -15.83
N GLN A 197 -9.01 35.75 -15.33
CA GLN A 197 -9.22 35.95 -13.89
C GLN A 197 -10.23 34.96 -13.31
N ARG A 198 -11.36 34.72 -13.99
CA ARG A 198 -12.35 33.71 -13.56
C ARG A 198 -11.74 32.31 -13.51
N ASN A 199 -10.95 31.94 -14.52
CA ASN A 199 -10.27 30.64 -14.55
C ASN A 199 -9.25 30.49 -13.41
N ILE A 200 -8.53 31.56 -13.05
CA ILE A 200 -7.59 31.55 -11.92
C ILE A 200 -8.35 31.31 -10.62
N VAL A 201 -9.42 32.07 -10.36
CA VAL A 201 -10.24 31.92 -9.16
C VAL A 201 -10.84 30.51 -9.07
N GLU A 202 -11.38 29.99 -10.17
CA GLU A 202 -11.92 28.63 -10.21
C GLU A 202 -10.84 27.57 -9.94
N GLN A 203 -9.63 27.75 -10.47
CA GLN A 203 -8.51 26.85 -10.17
C GLN A 203 -8.07 26.94 -8.71
N GLU A 204 -8.06 28.12 -8.11
CA GLU A 204 -7.76 28.30 -6.69
C GLU A 204 -8.81 27.65 -5.80
N GLU A 205 -10.10 27.79 -6.12
CA GLU A 205 -11.18 27.09 -5.41
C GLU A 205 -11.06 25.57 -5.53
N ARG A 206 -10.74 25.05 -6.73
CA ARG A 206 -10.50 23.61 -6.93
C ARG A 206 -9.31 23.12 -6.10
N LYS A 207 -8.21 23.89 -6.07
CA LYS A 207 -7.04 23.58 -5.23
C LYS A 207 -7.38 23.59 -3.75
N LYS A 208 -8.19 24.56 -3.30
CA LYS A 208 -8.65 24.64 -1.91
C LYS A 208 -9.52 23.44 -1.53
N LYS A 209 -10.49 23.08 -2.36
CA LYS A 209 -11.33 21.88 -2.16
C LYS A 209 -10.51 20.59 -2.13
N MET A 210 -9.50 20.46 -2.98
CA MET A 210 -8.57 19.31 -2.93
C MET A 210 -7.81 19.27 -1.61
N LYS A 211 -7.28 20.39 -1.13
CA LYS A 211 -6.59 20.46 0.18
C LYS A 211 -7.52 20.09 1.34
N GLU A 212 -8.75 20.61 1.36
CA GLU A 212 -9.74 20.28 2.38
C GLU A 212 -10.10 18.78 2.37
N LEU A 213 -10.20 18.16 1.18
CA LEU A 213 -10.39 16.72 1.06
C LEU A 213 -9.18 15.92 1.56
N ASP A 214 -7.96 16.34 1.21
CA ASP A 214 -6.73 15.69 1.67
C ASP A 214 -6.59 15.78 3.21
N GLU A 215 -6.91 16.93 3.80
CA GLU A 215 -6.95 17.12 5.26
C GLU A 215 -8.01 16.23 5.92
N ALA A 216 -9.22 16.13 5.35
CA ALA A 216 -10.28 15.27 5.86
C ALA A 216 -9.90 13.77 5.79
N LEU A 217 -9.25 13.35 4.69
CA LEU A 217 -8.75 11.98 4.54
C LEU A 217 -7.64 11.67 5.54
N THR A 218 -6.73 12.63 5.76
CA THR A 218 -5.64 12.49 6.74
C THR A 218 -6.21 12.33 8.15
N GLN A 219 -7.16 13.19 8.54
CA GLN A 219 -7.86 13.06 9.82
C GLN A 219 -8.57 11.71 9.95
N ARG A 220 -9.21 11.22 8.87
CA ARG A 220 -9.87 9.91 8.89
C ARG A 220 -8.87 8.77 9.09
N ILE A 221 -7.72 8.81 8.42
CA ILE A 221 -6.64 7.83 8.61
C ILE A 221 -6.13 7.84 10.04
N ASP A 222 -5.92 9.02 10.62
CA ASP A 222 -5.43 9.15 12.01
C ASP A 222 -6.45 8.65 13.02
N THR A 223 -7.75 8.93 12.83
CA THR A 223 -8.80 8.35 13.69
C THR A 223 -8.86 6.83 13.60
N LEU A 224 -8.67 6.25 12.41
CA LEU A 224 -8.62 4.80 12.24
C LEU A 224 -7.38 4.21 12.94
N ARG A 225 -6.20 4.82 12.79
CA ARG A 225 -4.98 4.40 13.48
C ARG A 225 -5.17 4.41 15.01
N ALA A 226 -5.69 5.50 15.56
CA ALA A 226 -5.99 5.60 16.98
C ALA A 226 -7.00 4.53 17.45
N SER A 227 -8.00 4.22 16.62
CA SER A 227 -8.96 3.15 16.94
C SER A 227 -8.32 1.76 16.97
N TYR A 228 -7.43 1.46 16.03
CA TYR A 228 -6.69 0.19 16.00
C TYR A 228 -5.69 0.07 17.15
N GLU A 229 -5.00 1.15 17.50
CA GLU A 229 -4.11 1.20 18.67
C GLU A 229 -4.89 0.94 19.95
N LYS A 230 -6.05 1.57 20.12
CA LYS A 230 -6.93 1.35 21.28
C LYS A 230 -7.41 -0.10 21.36
N GLU A 231 -7.84 -0.70 20.24
CA GLU A 231 -8.26 -2.10 20.20
C GLU A 231 -7.09 -3.05 20.53
N ALA A 232 -5.88 -2.75 20.02
CA ALA A 232 -4.68 -3.53 20.32
C ALA A 232 -4.29 -3.43 21.80
N GLU A 233 -4.37 -2.25 22.41
CA GLU A 233 -4.15 -2.06 23.85
C GLU A 233 -5.19 -2.81 24.69
N GLU A 234 -6.46 -2.77 24.31
CA GLU A 234 -7.51 -3.50 25.01
C GLU A 234 -7.30 -5.01 24.94
N LYS A 235 -6.87 -5.54 23.79
CA LYS A 235 -6.45 -6.94 23.64
C LYS A 235 -5.30 -7.28 24.57
N ARG A 236 -4.23 -6.47 24.61
CA ARG A 236 -3.10 -6.67 25.53
C ARG A 236 -3.54 -6.63 27.00
N ARG A 237 -4.40 -5.69 27.39
CA ARG A 237 -4.95 -5.62 28.76
C ARG A 237 -5.74 -6.89 29.08
N SER A 238 -6.58 -7.35 28.15
CA SER A 238 -7.36 -8.58 28.33
C SER A 238 -6.46 -9.81 28.48
N GLU A 239 -5.38 -9.91 27.71
CA GLU A 239 -4.41 -11.00 27.80
C GLU A 239 -3.64 -10.97 29.11
N MET A 240 -3.17 -9.78 29.54
CA MET A 240 -2.53 -9.60 30.85
C MET A 240 -3.45 -10.04 32.00
N THR A 241 -4.73 -9.66 31.97
CA THR A 241 -5.68 -10.10 33.02
C THR A 241 -5.92 -11.61 32.99
N LYS A 242 -5.94 -12.24 31.81
CA LYS A 242 -6.04 -13.71 31.69
C LYS A 242 -4.79 -14.39 32.23
N GLN A 243 -3.60 -13.91 31.88
CA GLN A 243 -2.34 -14.43 32.40
C GLN A 243 -2.26 -14.30 33.92
N GLN A 244 -2.69 -13.17 34.47
CA GLN A 244 -2.73 -12.97 35.91
C GLN A 244 -3.66 -13.96 36.62
N ARG A 245 -4.88 -14.18 36.08
CA ARG A 245 -5.79 -15.21 36.62
C ARG A 245 -5.21 -16.62 36.55
N ILE A 246 -4.49 -16.95 35.47
CA ILE A 246 -3.82 -18.23 35.33
C ILE A 246 -2.73 -18.36 36.41
N GLN A 247 -1.93 -17.32 36.61
CA GLN A 247 -0.89 -17.31 37.63
C GLN A 247 -1.47 -17.45 39.04
N ASP A 248 -2.54 -16.73 39.36
CA ASP A 248 -3.23 -16.82 40.66
C ASP A 248 -3.76 -18.24 40.90
N ASN A 249 -4.30 -18.89 39.87
CA ASN A 249 -4.75 -20.28 39.95
C ASN A 249 -3.59 -21.27 40.15
N ILE A 250 -2.44 -21.03 39.51
CA ILE A 250 -1.23 -21.85 39.71
C ILE A 250 -0.76 -21.70 41.15
N ASN A 251 -0.60 -20.47 41.64
CA ASN A 251 -0.16 -20.19 43.00
C ASN A 251 -1.09 -20.84 44.03
N LYS A 252 -2.42 -20.74 43.84
CA LYS A 252 -3.39 -21.39 44.72
C LYS A 252 -3.24 -22.91 44.74
N LYS A 253 -3.05 -23.54 43.57
CA LYS A 253 -2.80 -25.00 43.51
C LYS A 253 -1.49 -25.40 44.17
N GLU A 254 -0.46 -24.58 44.05
CA GLU A 254 0.81 -24.81 44.76
C GLU A 254 0.65 -24.71 46.27
N GLU A 255 -0.13 -23.76 46.77
CA GLU A 255 -0.47 -23.66 48.20
C GLU A 255 -1.25 -24.88 48.69
N GLU A 256 -2.29 -25.31 47.95
CA GLU A 256 -3.04 -26.54 48.25
C GLU A 256 -2.14 -27.78 48.27
N LEU A 257 -1.20 -27.88 47.33
CA LEU A 257 -0.21 -28.96 47.27
C LEU A 257 0.76 -28.91 48.45
N LYS A 258 1.23 -27.72 48.84
CA LYS A 258 2.10 -27.52 50.02
C LYS A 258 1.37 -27.91 51.29
N GLU A 259 0.12 -27.50 51.46
CA GLU A 259 -0.71 -27.91 52.59
C GLU A 259 -0.89 -29.43 52.64
N HIS A 260 -1.24 -30.05 51.50
CA HIS A 260 -1.41 -31.49 51.41
C HIS A 260 -0.11 -32.24 51.75
N THR A 261 1.02 -31.78 51.21
CA THR A 261 2.34 -32.33 51.51
C THR A 261 2.67 -32.21 52.99
N ASN A 262 2.41 -31.05 53.61
CA ASN A 262 2.62 -30.83 55.03
C ASN A 262 1.77 -31.78 55.89
N ARG A 263 0.50 -32.00 55.53
CA ARG A 263 -0.38 -32.97 56.22
C ARG A 263 0.16 -34.40 56.13
N ILE A 264 0.70 -34.79 54.97
CA ILE A 264 1.34 -36.10 54.81
C ILE A 264 2.59 -36.20 55.70
N LEU A 265 3.46 -35.19 55.67
CA LEU A 265 4.68 -35.16 56.48
C LEU A 265 4.36 -35.22 57.98
N GLU A 266 3.33 -34.51 58.44
CA GLU A 266 2.89 -34.56 59.83
C GLU A 266 2.35 -35.94 60.21
N ASN A 267 1.55 -36.56 59.34
CA ASN A 267 1.07 -37.93 59.54
C ASN A 267 2.21 -38.95 59.56
N LEU A 268 3.23 -38.78 58.71
CA LEU A 268 4.42 -39.62 58.72
C LEU A 268 5.21 -39.46 60.02
N LYS A 269 5.45 -38.22 60.48
CA LYS A 269 6.09 -37.95 61.78
C LYS A 269 5.34 -38.61 62.93
N ARG A 270 4.02 -38.51 62.99
CA ARG A 270 3.20 -39.19 64.01
C ARG A 270 3.34 -40.71 63.95
N LYS A 271 3.37 -41.30 62.75
CA LYS A 271 3.59 -42.75 62.58
C LYS A 271 5.00 -43.18 62.99
N GLU A 272 6.01 -42.37 62.69
CA GLU A 272 7.39 -42.59 63.10
C GLU A 272 7.53 -42.54 64.62
N GLU A 273 6.91 -41.57 65.29
CA GLU A 273 6.84 -41.50 66.75
C GLU A 273 6.11 -42.71 67.36
N GLN A 274 5.00 -43.15 66.77
CA GLN A 274 4.31 -44.37 67.21
C GLN A 274 5.15 -45.63 67.03
N ALA A 275 5.88 -45.75 65.92
CA ALA A 275 6.79 -46.86 65.67
C ALA A 275 7.94 -46.85 66.68
N LYS A 276 8.53 -45.68 66.94
CA LYS A 276 9.58 -45.51 67.94
C LYS A 276 9.08 -45.86 69.34
N LYS A 277 7.88 -45.41 69.73
CA LYS A 277 7.27 -45.77 71.01
C LYS A 277 7.03 -47.28 71.14
N ARG A 278 6.50 -47.93 70.09
CA ARG A 278 6.36 -49.40 70.07
C ARG A 278 7.70 -50.12 70.18
N GLN A 279 8.75 -49.57 69.56
CA GLN A 279 10.10 -50.11 69.68
C GLN A 279 10.63 -49.95 71.11
N GLU A 280 10.42 -48.80 71.74
CA GLU A 280 10.77 -48.55 73.15
C GLU A 280 10.01 -49.52 74.07
N ASP A 281 8.69 -49.63 73.93
CA ASP A 281 7.84 -50.56 74.70
C ASP A 281 8.31 -52.02 74.53
N TRP A 282 8.65 -52.44 73.30
CA TRP A 282 9.16 -53.80 73.04
C TRP A 282 10.54 -54.06 73.67
N MET A 283 11.42 -53.05 73.66
CA MET A 283 12.73 -53.14 74.32
C MET A 283 12.60 -53.17 75.85
N ASP A 284 11.62 -52.49 76.42
CA ASP A 284 11.35 -52.52 77.86
C ASP A 284 10.69 -53.83 78.30
N ASP A 285 9.79 -54.40 77.50
CA ASP A 285 9.20 -55.73 77.75
C ASP A 285 10.26 -56.84 77.68
N THR A 286 11.17 -56.77 76.72
CA THR A 286 12.28 -57.74 76.60
C THR A 286 13.29 -57.60 77.75
N ARG A 287 13.58 -56.37 78.22
CA ARG A 287 14.37 -56.14 79.43
C ARG A 287 13.71 -56.73 80.67
N ASN A 288 12.43 -56.44 80.89
CA ASN A 288 11.68 -56.97 82.04
C ASN A 288 11.56 -58.50 82.02
N SER A 289 11.46 -59.12 80.85
CA SER A 289 11.48 -60.59 80.71
C SER A 289 12.86 -61.19 80.96
N SER A 290 13.91 -60.53 80.49
CA SER A 290 15.30 -60.95 80.73
C SER A 290 15.66 -60.88 82.22
N ASP A 291 15.26 -59.81 82.91
CA ASP A 291 15.50 -59.64 84.34
C ASP A 291 14.79 -60.72 85.18
N LYS A 292 13.55 -61.08 84.81
CA LYS A 292 12.83 -62.19 85.46
C LYS A 292 13.49 -63.55 85.24
N LEU A 293 14.04 -63.81 84.05
CA LEU A 293 14.80 -65.02 83.77
C LEU A 293 16.10 -65.07 84.58
N PHE A 294 16.79 -63.94 84.71
CA PHE A 294 18.02 -63.83 85.48
C PHE A 294 17.79 -64.03 86.98
N GLU A 295 16.71 -63.48 87.53
CA GLU A 295 16.31 -63.73 88.92
C GLU A 295 15.91 -65.19 89.16
N ALA A 296 15.20 -65.81 88.24
CA ALA A 296 14.82 -67.22 88.34
C ALA A 296 16.04 -68.15 88.30
N GLU A 297 17.02 -67.87 87.44
CA GLU A 297 18.26 -68.63 87.35
C GLU A 297 19.13 -68.46 88.59
N ARG A 298 19.20 -67.24 89.14
CA ARG A 298 19.87 -66.98 90.42
C ARG A 298 19.24 -67.78 91.57
N ARG A 299 17.90 -67.81 91.67
CA ARG A 299 17.18 -68.63 92.68
C ARG A 299 17.43 -70.13 92.50
N ARG A 300 17.54 -70.62 91.26
CA ARG A 300 17.91 -72.02 90.98
C ARG A 300 19.33 -72.33 91.45
N GLN A 301 20.29 -71.45 91.20
CA GLN A 301 21.66 -71.62 91.67
C GLN A 301 21.77 -71.60 93.20
N GLU A 302 21.03 -70.72 93.87
CA GLU A 302 20.94 -70.68 95.34
C GLU A 302 20.32 -71.96 95.91
N ALA A 303 19.25 -72.47 95.27
CA ALA A 303 18.63 -73.75 95.66
C ALA A 303 19.56 -74.95 95.42
N ALA A 304 20.30 -74.97 94.30
CA ALA A 304 21.28 -76.00 93.99
C ALA A 304 22.43 -76.02 95.01
N LYS A 305 22.98 -74.85 95.37
CA LYS A 305 23.99 -74.73 96.43
C LYS A 305 23.47 -75.22 97.79
N SER A 306 22.24 -74.86 98.15
CA SER A 306 21.63 -75.35 99.40
C SER A 306 21.42 -76.88 99.39
N ALA A 307 21.07 -77.47 98.24
CA ALA A 307 20.95 -78.92 98.09
C ALA A 307 22.33 -79.61 98.18
N GLU A 308 23.37 -79.06 97.57
CA GLU A 308 24.74 -79.54 97.70
C GLU A 308 25.24 -79.49 99.14
N ASP A 309 24.98 -78.39 99.86
CA ASP A 309 25.36 -78.26 101.26
C ASP A 309 24.63 -79.28 102.15
N LYS A 310 23.35 -79.52 101.91
CA LYS A 310 22.58 -80.58 102.59
C LYS A 310 23.11 -81.97 102.28
N ALA A 311 23.45 -82.24 101.01
CA ALA A 311 24.04 -83.51 100.61
C ALA A 311 25.41 -83.74 101.27
N ARG A 312 26.26 -82.70 101.32
CA ARG A 312 27.54 -82.73 102.05
C ARG A 312 27.35 -82.99 103.54
N ALA A 313 26.36 -82.36 104.16
CA ALA A 313 26.03 -82.59 105.56
C ALA A 313 25.57 -84.03 105.83
N LEU A 314 24.76 -84.61 104.93
CA LEU A 314 24.34 -86.01 105.01
C LEU A 314 25.50 -86.98 104.82
N VAL A 315 26.41 -86.73 103.87
CA VAL A 315 27.62 -87.54 103.69
C VAL A 315 28.54 -87.44 104.92
N ALA A 316 28.70 -86.26 105.49
CA ALA A 316 29.47 -86.08 106.73
C ALA A 316 28.82 -86.81 107.91
N ALA A 317 27.49 -86.77 108.03
CA ALA A 317 26.75 -87.52 109.06
C ALA A 317 26.89 -89.03 108.87
N TYR A 318 26.84 -89.53 107.63
CA TYR A 318 27.05 -90.94 107.31
C TYR A 318 28.47 -91.39 107.68
N LYS A 319 29.50 -90.61 107.31
CA LYS A 319 30.91 -90.88 107.70
C LYS A 319 31.11 -90.91 109.22
N ARG A 320 30.45 -90.01 109.96
CA ARG A 320 30.49 -90.03 111.44
C ARG A 320 29.87 -91.31 112.01
N LYS A 321 28.72 -91.73 111.50
CA LYS A 321 28.08 -92.98 111.91
C LYS A 321 28.94 -94.20 111.58
N GLN A 322 29.58 -94.22 110.41
CA GLN A 322 30.48 -95.30 110.02
C GLN A 322 31.69 -95.39 110.96
N ALA A 323 32.30 -94.25 111.29
CA ALA A 323 33.40 -94.20 112.27
C ALA A 323 32.99 -94.64 113.68
N GLU A 324 31.74 -94.37 114.11
CA GLU A 324 31.21 -94.89 115.38
C GLU A 324 31.00 -96.40 115.36
N VAL A 325 30.55 -96.96 114.24
CA VAL A 325 30.41 -98.42 114.06
C VAL A 325 31.79 -99.08 114.09
N GLU A 326 32.75 -98.55 113.35
CA GLU A 326 34.14 -99.05 113.34
C GLU A 326 34.77 -98.99 114.74
N LYS A 327 34.54 -97.91 115.52
CA LYS A 327 34.98 -97.84 116.92
C LYS A 327 34.34 -98.92 117.80
N LYS A 328 33.05 -99.17 117.64
CA LYS A 328 32.35 -100.24 118.40
C LYS A 328 32.86 -101.63 117.99
N GLU A 329 33.22 -101.82 116.73
CA GLU A 329 33.77 -103.07 116.22
C GLU A 329 35.21 -103.30 116.72
N GLN A 330 36.04 -102.26 116.75
CA GLN A 330 37.37 -102.31 117.40
C GLN A 330 37.26 -102.64 118.89
N GLN A 331 36.32 -102.02 119.62
CA GLN A 331 36.06 -102.35 121.02
C GLN A 331 35.56 -103.80 121.23
N ARG A 332 34.80 -104.35 120.28
CA ARG A 332 34.40 -105.77 120.31
C ARG A 332 35.59 -106.70 120.04
N LEU A 333 36.45 -106.37 119.09
CA LEU A 333 37.67 -107.12 118.77
C LEU A 333 38.69 -107.08 119.92
N GLU A 334 38.84 -105.94 120.60
CA GLU A 334 39.66 -105.82 121.82
C GLU A 334 39.13 -106.71 122.95
N ARG A 335 37.80 -106.69 123.20
CA ARG A 335 37.18 -107.60 124.18
C ARG A 335 37.34 -109.08 123.81
N GLN A 336 37.29 -109.44 122.53
CA GLN A 336 37.56 -110.81 122.08
C GLN A 336 39.04 -111.20 122.26
N ARG A 337 39.98 -110.26 122.11
CA ARG A 337 41.40 -110.49 122.37
C ARG A 337 41.72 -110.60 123.86
N GLU A 338 40.97 -109.94 124.74
CA GLU A 338 41.07 -110.12 126.19
C GLU A 338 40.54 -111.49 126.65
N ILE A 339 39.48 -112.02 126.02
CA ILE A 339 38.94 -113.35 126.31
C ILE A 339 39.89 -114.48 125.85
N ALA A 340 40.70 -114.26 124.80
CA ALA A 340 41.64 -115.26 124.29
C ALA A 340 42.98 -115.35 125.08
N LYS A 341 43.14 -114.61 126.19
CA LYS A 341 44.34 -114.62 127.05
C LYS A 341 44.10 -115.21 128.45
N VAL A 342 42.93 -115.79 128.70
CA VAL A 342 42.58 -116.62 129.87
C VAL A 342 42.35 -118.04 129.39
#